data_AF-L9XDV5-F1
#
_entry.id   AF-L9XDV5-F1
#
_cell.length_a   1.000
_cell.length_b   1.000
_cell.length_c   1.000
_cell.angle_alpha   90.00
_cell.angle_beta   90.00
_cell.angle_gamma   90.00
#
_symmetry.space_group_name_H-M   'P 1'
#
loop_
_entity.id
_entity.type
_entity.pdbx_description
1 polymer ?
#
loop_
_entity_poly.entity_id
_entity_poly.type
_entity_poly.pdbx_seq_one_letter_code
_entity_poly.pdbx_strand_id
1 'polypeptide(L)'
;MLVGFSQGASVVAEFVRRRPERHGGVFLLSGGIPGGPEDELAVTGQLEGTPAFVGYGADDSRIDLERVVETARALEDAGAEVTERRYPGVGHEVTDDEFEVIGALLESLGAE
;
A
#
# COMPACT_ATOMS: atom_id res chain seq x y z
N MET A 1 -7.06 -9.57 5.71
CA MET A 1 -5.86 -9.20 4.94
C MET A 1 -6.26 -8.98 3.48
N LEU A 2 -5.74 -7.92 2.87
CA LEU A 2 -5.83 -7.61 1.45
C LEU A 2 -4.42 -7.41 0.89
N VAL A 3 -4.12 -8.01 -0.26
CA VAL A 3 -2.81 -7.91 -0.91
C VAL A 3 -2.98 -7.80 -2.42
N GLY A 4 -2.15 -6.99 -3.06
CA GLY A 4 -2.15 -6.86 -4.51
C GLY A 4 -0.81 -6.39 -5.05
N PHE A 5 -0.51 -6.79 -6.28
CA PHE A 5 0.64 -6.32 -7.05
C PHE A 5 0.17 -5.60 -8.32
N SER A 6 0.84 -4.51 -8.70
CA SER A 6 0.54 -3.76 -9.93
C SER A 6 -0.93 -3.31 -9.96
N GLN A 7 -1.68 -3.66 -11.01
CA GLN A 7 -3.12 -3.39 -11.06
C GLN A 7 -3.89 -3.99 -9.87
N GLY A 8 -3.46 -5.15 -9.36
CA GLY A 8 -4.06 -5.75 -8.16
C GLY A 8 -3.90 -4.86 -6.93
N ALA A 9 -2.75 -4.18 -6.79
CA ALA A 9 -2.53 -3.22 -5.70
C ALA A 9 -3.51 -2.04 -5.84
N SER A 10 -3.72 -1.53 -7.05
CA SER A 10 -4.71 -0.46 -7.28
C SER A 10 -6.15 -0.87 -6.96
N VAL A 11 -6.52 -2.11 -7.26
CA VAL A 11 -7.84 -2.64 -6.88
C VAL A 11 -7.99 -2.71 -5.36
N VAL A 12 -6.95 -3.17 -4.65
CA VAL A 12 -6.96 -3.20 -3.18
C VAL A 12 -7.03 -1.78 -2.61
N ALA A 13 -6.22 -0.86 -3.11
CA ALA A 13 -6.18 0.52 -2.63
C ALA A 13 -7.54 1.21 -2.79
N GLU A 14 -8.18 1.07 -3.96
CA GLU A 14 -9.51 1.63 -4.20
C GLU A 14 -10.60 0.94 -3.36
N PHE A 15 -10.47 -0.38 -3.14
CA PHE A 15 -11.38 -1.10 -2.25
C PHE A 15 -11.32 -0.56 -0.81
N VAL A 16 -10.10 -0.38 -0.27
CA VAL A 16 -9.87 0.16 1.07
C VAL A 16 -10.36 1.60 1.17
N ARG A 17 -10.07 2.43 0.16
CA ARG A 17 -10.56 3.81 0.09
C ARG A 17 -12.09 3.89 0.20
N ARG A 18 -12.80 2.97 -0.47
CA ARG A 18 -14.27 2.91 -0.46
C ARG A 18 -14.85 2.22 0.78
N ARG A 19 -14.03 1.50 1.54
CA ARG A 19 -14.39 0.79 2.77
C ARG A 19 -13.35 1.06 3.86
N PRO A 20 -13.30 2.31 4.36
CA PRO A 20 -12.38 2.70 5.41
C PRO A 20 -12.89 2.18 6.75
N GLU A 21 -12.51 0.94 7.03
CA GLU A 21 -12.75 0.19 8.26
C GLU A 21 -11.46 -0.55 8.64
N ARG A 22 -11.41 -1.15 9.83
CA ARG A 22 -10.24 -1.94 10.23
C ARG A 22 -10.10 -3.20 9.38
N HIS A 23 -8.96 -3.34 8.69
CA HIS A 23 -8.56 -4.56 8.00
C HIS A 23 -7.47 -5.28 8.78
N GLY A 24 -7.41 -6.61 8.67
CA GLY A 24 -6.29 -7.39 9.23
C GLY A 24 -4.98 -7.27 8.44
N GLY A 25 -4.71 -6.13 7.80
CA GLY A 25 -3.53 -5.88 6.96
C GLY A 25 -3.86 -5.49 5.51
N VAL A 26 -3.18 -4.46 4.99
CA VAL A 26 -3.27 -3.97 3.60
C VAL A 26 -1.87 -3.90 2.98
N PHE A 27 -1.61 -4.68 1.93
CA PHE A 27 -0.27 -4.81 1.34
C PHE A 27 -0.31 -4.45 -0.15
N LEU A 28 0.27 -3.30 -0.50
CA LEU A 28 0.28 -2.75 -1.86
C LEU A 28 1.69 -2.85 -2.45
N LEU A 29 1.85 -3.63 -3.52
CA LEU A 29 3.12 -3.85 -4.20
C LEU A 29 3.10 -3.22 -5.58
N SER A 30 3.96 -2.23 -5.81
CA SER A 30 4.07 -1.49 -7.08
C SER A 30 2.71 -1.01 -7.61
N GLY A 31 1.94 -0.33 -6.77
CA GLY A 31 0.68 0.31 -7.17
C GLY A 31 0.01 1.07 -6.03
N GLY A 32 -0.97 1.91 -6.39
CA GLY A 32 -1.68 2.78 -5.47
C GLY A 32 -3.09 3.12 -5.95
N ILE A 33 -3.76 4.06 -5.28
CA ILE A 33 -5.11 4.51 -5.66
C ILE A 33 -5.09 5.02 -7.10
N PRO A 34 -5.99 4.54 -7.97
CA PRO A 34 -6.02 4.96 -9.37
C PRO A 34 -6.50 6.41 -9.51
N GLY A 35 -5.92 7.14 -10.45
CA GLY A 35 -6.29 8.53 -10.79
C GLY A 35 -5.14 9.29 -11.44
N GLY A 36 -5.43 10.41 -12.11
CA GLY A 36 -4.47 11.39 -12.64
C GLY A 36 -4.17 12.53 -11.64
N PRO A 37 -3.11 13.33 -11.82
CA PRO A 37 -2.53 14.19 -10.79
C PRO A 37 -3.50 15.17 -10.08
N GLU A 38 -4.63 15.49 -10.71
CA GLU A 38 -5.66 16.39 -10.16
C GLU A 38 -6.73 15.66 -9.33
N ASP A 39 -6.74 14.32 -9.34
CA ASP A 39 -7.72 13.50 -8.63
C ASP A 39 -7.43 13.46 -7.12
N GLU A 40 -8.48 13.65 -6.32
CA GLU A 40 -8.42 13.53 -4.87
C GLU A 40 -8.20 12.07 -4.44
N LEU A 41 -7.20 11.84 -3.58
CA LEU A 41 -6.83 10.51 -3.07
C LEU A 41 -7.32 10.24 -1.65
N ALA A 42 -8.10 11.15 -1.07
CA ALA A 42 -8.54 11.05 0.30
C ALA A 42 -9.32 9.75 0.56
N VAL A 43 -8.95 9.08 1.64
CA VAL A 43 -9.68 7.96 2.23
C VAL A 43 -10.60 8.56 3.30
N THR A 44 -11.88 8.73 2.95
CA THR A 44 -12.86 9.37 3.83
C THR A 44 -13.40 8.40 4.88
N GLY A 45 -12.68 8.23 5.99
CA GLY A 45 -13.06 7.38 7.12
C GLY A 45 -11.87 7.05 8.02
N GLN A 46 -11.93 5.95 8.76
CA GLN A 46 -10.87 5.53 9.68
C GLN A 46 -10.47 4.08 9.42
N LEU A 47 -9.17 3.82 9.30
CA LEU A 47 -8.59 2.49 9.15
C LEU A 47 -8.21 1.86 10.50
N GLU A 48 -8.43 2.57 11.62
CA GLU A 48 -8.36 2.03 12.98
C GLU A 48 -7.07 1.23 13.29
N GLY A 49 -5.92 1.78 12.93
CA GLY A 49 -4.62 1.15 13.14
C GLY A 49 -4.37 -0.08 12.27
N THR A 50 -5.05 -0.19 11.11
CA THR A 50 -4.78 -1.24 10.13
C THR A 50 -3.30 -1.22 9.75
N PRO A 51 -2.55 -2.32 9.90
CA PRO A 51 -1.19 -2.40 9.40
C PRO A 51 -1.20 -2.31 7.88
N ALA A 52 -0.36 -1.44 7.32
CA ALA A 52 -0.27 -1.25 5.89
C ALA A 52 1.19 -1.31 5.42
N PHE A 53 1.41 -1.94 4.28
CA PHE A 53 2.70 -1.93 3.59
C PHE A 53 2.52 -1.38 2.18
N VAL A 54 3.41 -0.47 1.80
CA VAL A 54 3.48 0.06 0.43
C VAL A 54 4.91 -0.09 -0.08
N GLY A 55 5.13 -1.09 -0.92
CA GLY A 55 6.43 -1.42 -1.52
C GLY A 55 6.45 -1.09 -3.00
N TYR A 56 7.55 -0.51 -3.49
CA TYR A 56 7.70 -0.22 -4.92
C TYR A 56 9.16 -0.02 -5.35
N GLY A 57 9.44 -0.35 -6.62
CA GLY A 57 10.74 -0.12 -7.25
C GLY A 57 10.99 1.36 -7.57
N ALA A 58 12.20 1.84 -7.29
CA ALA A 58 12.58 3.23 -7.59
C ALA A 58 12.72 3.50 -9.09
N ASP A 59 12.97 2.46 -9.88
CA ASP A 59 13.19 2.51 -11.33
C ASP A 59 12.00 1.90 -12.10
N ASP A 60 10.86 1.72 -11.41
CA ASP A 60 9.63 1.20 -12.01
C ASP A 60 9.01 2.21 -12.97
N SER A 61 9.10 1.93 -14.27
CA SER A 61 8.56 2.78 -15.32
C SER A 61 7.07 2.54 -15.62
N ARG A 62 6.40 1.61 -14.93
CA ARG A 62 4.98 1.27 -15.17
C ARG A 62 4.03 1.99 -14.22
N ILE A 63 4.54 2.55 -13.13
CA ILE A 63 3.75 3.21 -12.09
C ILE A 63 4.12 4.68 -12.00
N ASP A 64 3.19 5.48 -11.50
CA ASP A 64 3.48 6.82 -11.05
C ASP A 64 3.97 6.75 -9.60
N LEU A 65 5.26 7.04 -9.38
CA LEU A 65 5.87 6.98 -8.05
C LEU A 65 5.26 7.99 -7.09
N GLU A 66 4.92 9.19 -7.58
CA GLU A 66 4.28 10.21 -6.76
C GLU A 66 2.92 9.70 -6.29
N ARG A 67 2.17 9.04 -7.19
CA ARG A 67 0.89 8.44 -6.83
C ARG A 67 0.99 7.38 -5.74
N VAL A 68 2.03 6.54 -5.78
CA VAL A 68 2.23 5.50 -4.75
C VAL A 68 2.56 6.13 -3.41
N VAL A 69 3.43 7.15 -3.39
CA VAL A 69 3.74 7.92 -2.17
C VAL A 69 2.50 8.60 -1.61
N GLU A 70 1.70 9.24 -2.46
CA GLU A 70 0.45 9.88 -2.01
C GLU A 70 -0.58 8.87 -1.51
N THR A 71 -0.62 7.66 -2.10
CA THR A 71 -1.45 6.57 -1.60
C THR A 71 -1.03 6.16 -0.19
N ALA A 72 0.28 6.01 0.07
CA ALA A 72 0.79 5.70 1.41
C ALA A 72 0.35 6.78 2.43
N ARG A 73 0.49 8.07 2.08
CA ARG A 73 0.03 9.18 2.91
C ARG A 73 -1.47 9.17 3.15
N ALA A 74 -2.28 8.92 2.12
CA ALA A 74 -3.73 8.86 2.26
C ALA A 74 -4.19 7.73 3.20
N LEU A 75 -3.48 6.60 3.24
CA LEU A 75 -3.72 5.53 4.20
C LEU A 75 -3.31 5.94 5.62
N GLU A 76 -2.15 6.59 5.77
CA GLU A 76 -1.65 7.09 7.06
C GLU A 76 -2.58 8.15 7.64
N ASP A 77 -3.02 9.12 6.83
CA ASP A 77 -3.98 10.17 7.21
C ASP A 77 -5.33 9.59 7.66
N ALA A 78 -5.73 8.44 7.09
CA ALA A 78 -6.92 7.70 7.52
C ALA A 78 -6.68 6.81 8.75
N GLY A 79 -5.48 6.82 9.35
CA GLY A 79 -5.17 6.12 10.58
C GLY A 79 -4.68 4.68 10.39
N ALA A 80 -4.11 4.33 9.24
CA ALA A 80 -3.35 3.09 9.10
C ALA A 80 -1.92 3.23 9.69
N GLU A 81 -1.34 2.11 10.12
CA GLU A 81 0.06 2.03 10.51
C GLU A 81 0.89 1.66 9.28
N VAL A 82 1.39 2.67 8.57
CA VAL A 82 2.01 2.49 7.24
C VAL A 82 3.51 2.24 7.34
N THR A 83 3.97 1.17 6.69
CA THR A 83 5.38 0.92 6.35
C THR A 83 5.58 1.12 4.85
N GLU A 84 6.30 2.17 4.46
CA GLU A 84 6.64 2.44 3.06
C GLU A 84 8.08 1.96 2.76
N ARG A 85 8.28 1.28 1.63
CA ARG A 85 9.59 0.88 1.12
C ARG A 85 9.75 1.22 -0.35
N ARG A 86 10.81 1.97 -0.64
CA ARG A 86 11.28 2.25 -1.99
C ARG A 86 12.58 1.50 -2.24
N TYR A 87 12.66 0.72 -3.32
CA TYR A 87 13.81 -0.14 -3.64
C TYR A 87 14.67 0.44 -4.78
N PRO A 88 15.89 0.95 -4.52
CA PRO A 88 16.79 1.44 -5.58
C PRO A 88 17.24 0.32 -6.52
N GLY A 89 17.29 0.59 -7.84
CA GLY A 89 17.72 -0.40 -8.83
C GLY A 89 16.65 -1.44 -9.21
N VAL A 90 15.47 -1.36 -8.59
CA VAL A 90 14.34 -2.28 -8.81
C VAL A 90 13.33 -1.62 -9.74
N GLY A 91 12.92 -2.36 -10.77
CA GLY A 91 11.90 -1.96 -11.73
C GLY A 91 10.51 -2.44 -11.32
N HIS A 92 9.74 -2.96 -12.28
CA HIS A 92 8.38 -3.47 -12.03
C HIS A 92 8.37 -4.94 -11.63
N GLU A 93 8.75 -5.22 -10.38
CA GLU A 93 8.82 -6.57 -9.83
C GLU A 93 8.50 -6.58 -8.33
N VAL A 94 8.50 -7.76 -7.73
CA VAL A 94 8.39 -7.98 -6.29
C VAL A 94 9.73 -8.53 -5.79
N THR A 95 10.19 -8.05 -4.64
CA THR A 95 11.48 -8.39 -4.03
C THR A 95 11.31 -9.32 -2.84
N ASP A 96 12.38 -10.04 -2.49
CA ASP A 96 12.40 -10.90 -1.31
C ASP A 96 12.20 -10.10 -0.01
N ASP A 97 12.74 -8.87 0.08
CA ASP A 97 12.55 -7.98 1.23
C ASP A 97 11.06 -7.63 1.45
N GLU A 98 10.29 -7.45 0.38
CA GLU A 98 8.84 -7.24 0.49
C GLU A 98 8.14 -8.44 1.13
N PHE A 99 8.52 -9.66 0.77
CA PHE A 99 7.97 -10.87 1.40
C PHE A 99 8.38 -10.98 2.88
N GLU A 100 9.63 -10.64 3.21
CA GLU A 100 10.11 -10.66 4.60
C GLU A 100 9.36 -9.65 5.48
N VAL A 101 9.18 -8.42 5.00
CA VAL A 101 8.44 -7.37 5.74
C VAL A 101 6.98 -7.75 5.92
N ILE A 102 6.32 -8.23 4.85
CA ILE A 102 4.93 -8.70 4.94
C ILE A 102 4.82 -9.87 5.92
N GLY A 103 5.73 -10.84 5.86
CA GLY A 103 5.77 -11.97 6.77
C GLY A 103 5.86 -11.54 8.23
N ALA A 104 6.78 -10.63 8.56
CA ALA A 104 6.95 -10.10 9.91
C ALA A 104 5.69 -9.35 10.41
N LEU A 105 5.06 -8.56 9.54
CA LEU A 105 3.80 -7.88 9.88
C LEU A 105 2.68 -8.89 10.17
N LEU A 106 2.56 -9.94 9.36
CA LEU A 106 1.56 -10.98 9.56
C LEU A 106 1.79 -11.79 10.85
N GLU A 107 3.04 -12.09 11.18
CA GLU A 107 3.39 -12.75 12.44
C GLU A 107 3.01 -11.89 13.66
N SER A 108 3.24 -10.58 13.61
CA SER A 108 2.84 -9.67 14.70
C SER A 108 1.32 -9.61 14.91
N LEU A 109 0.53 -9.81 13.86
CA LEU A 109 -0.94 -9.81 13.93
C LEU A 109 -1.52 -11.11 14.50
N GLY A 110 -0.80 -12.22 14.36
CA GLY A 110 -1.21 -13.53 14.88
C GLY A 110 -0.76 -13.78 16.33
N ALA A 111 0.02 -12.88 16.91
CA ALA A 111 0.58 -13.00 18.26
C ALA A 111 -0.34 -12.44 19.37
N GLU A 112 -1.55 -12.00 19.02
CA GLU A 112 -2.59 -11.52 19.95
C GLU A 112 -3.50 -12.64 20.48
#